data_AF-A0A2M9ZFP7-F1
#
_entry.id   AF-A0A2M9ZFP7-F1
#
_cell.length_a   1.000
_cell.length_b   1.000
_cell.length_c   1.000
_cell.angle_alpha   90.00
_cell.angle_beta   90.00
_cell.angle_gamma   90.00
#
_symmetry.space_group_name_H-M   'P 1'
#
loop_
_entity.id
_entity.type
_entity.pdbx_description
1 polymer ?
#
loop_
_entity_poly.entity_id
_entity_poly.type
_entity_poly.pdbx_seq_one_letter_code
_entity_poly.pdbx_strand_id
1 'polypeptide(L)'
;MVYKKLIFRVCRYLGILPLLLLSGLSAQGLSPDATGVSSDRDRTQNAPIQEEKKKWPFHSSNDSSGSKKPEYFSIYPGVNAELVTVDITGNGHNATMTRKDPANVSWMLDLKSKEIQLSQWMGIHFLIHNSEFYLNNQFVEPPVQSQSGSSEGSDSGNSGASKQDVGTRMRGQYSMFIPILYFGKDEPDSFRLGIGAGPANVRLTGSVDFMDPGLSLASVATMRTASRAEFLDNISAIQFLNGNVNFSNGDPIINYLLANLSQGNNLELLGAYYAYKGLLSADPLYLLLGNQAQYTPLELATISSLARSQVNVSVKNAFSFMIYFETGKIGPMKFRLAFGGPLFKENGYTYEFRTFQLSAFMPIEF
;
A
#
# COMPACT_ATOMS: atom_id res chain seq x y z
N MET A 1 32.10 -23.60 -3.25
CA MET A 1 31.35 -24.58 -2.41
C MET A 1 31.09 -24.12 -0.97
N VAL A 2 31.80 -23.11 -0.43
CA VAL A 2 31.67 -22.64 0.97
C VAL A 2 30.43 -21.74 1.21
N TYR A 3 29.98 -20.98 0.20
CA TYR A 3 28.83 -20.06 0.32
C TYR A 3 27.45 -20.73 0.46
N LYS A 4 27.23 -21.92 -0.13
CA LYS A 4 25.95 -22.64 -0.02
C LYS A 4 25.66 -23.10 1.42
N LYS A 5 26.69 -23.44 2.20
CA LYS A 5 26.53 -23.85 3.61
C LYS A 5 26.24 -22.68 4.56
N LEU A 6 26.67 -21.46 4.20
CA LEU A 6 26.40 -20.26 5.01
C LEU A 6 24.93 -19.81 4.87
N ILE A 7 24.41 -19.82 3.63
CA ILE A 7 23.01 -19.48 3.35
C ILE A 7 22.04 -20.48 3.99
N PHE A 8 22.36 -21.79 3.94
CA PHE A 8 21.54 -22.81 4.61
C PHE A 8 21.55 -22.69 6.14
N ARG A 9 22.63 -22.16 6.74
CA ARG A 9 22.71 -21.89 8.19
C ARG A 9 21.94 -20.64 8.58
N VAL A 10 21.93 -19.59 7.75
CA VAL A 10 21.14 -18.37 7.99
C VAL A 10 19.64 -18.64 7.88
N CYS A 11 19.20 -19.47 6.91
CA CYS A 11 17.79 -19.86 6.80
C CYS A 11 17.29 -20.73 7.96
N ARG A 12 18.17 -21.48 8.64
CA ARG A 12 17.82 -22.27 9.83
C ARG A 12 17.67 -21.41 11.10
N TYR A 13 18.38 -20.28 11.17
CA TYR A 13 18.31 -19.37 12.33
C TYR A 13 17.13 -18.39 12.26
N LEU A 14 16.57 -18.16 11.07
CA LEU A 14 15.44 -17.25 10.88
C LEU A 14 14.05 -17.89 11.03
N GLY A 15 13.94 -19.21 11.24
CA GLY A 15 12.66 -19.83 11.63
C GLY A 15 11.51 -19.66 10.62
N ILE A 16 11.79 -19.48 9.33
CA ILE A 16 10.76 -19.34 8.28
C ILE A 16 10.72 -20.60 7.42
N LEU A 17 9.99 -21.60 7.91
CA LEU A 17 9.15 -22.61 7.21
C LEU A 17 8.84 -23.72 8.24
N PRO A 18 7.58 -24.12 8.49
CA PRO A 18 6.48 -24.21 7.52
C PRO A 18 5.13 -23.62 8.01
N LEU A 19 4.46 -22.84 7.16
CA LEU A 19 3.03 -22.53 7.33
C LEU A 19 2.37 -22.30 5.97
N LEU A 20 2.29 -23.37 5.18
CA LEU A 20 1.51 -23.43 3.94
C LEU A 20 0.86 -24.80 3.81
N LEU A 21 -0.07 -25.10 4.72
CA LEU A 21 -1.10 -26.13 4.58
C LEU A 21 -2.26 -25.75 5.51
N LEU A 22 -3.34 -25.19 4.95
CA LEU A 22 -4.76 -25.36 5.31
C LEU A 22 -5.59 -24.12 4.95
N SER A 23 -6.37 -24.24 3.88
CA SER A 23 -7.75 -23.73 3.68
C SER A 23 -8.01 -23.87 2.17
N GLY A 24 -8.90 -24.70 1.65
CA GLY A 24 -10.18 -25.16 2.18
C GLY A 24 -11.14 -25.06 0.99
N LEU A 25 -11.08 -26.02 0.08
CA LEU A 25 -12.03 -26.17 -1.02
C LEU A 25 -13.32 -26.74 -0.43
N SER A 26 -14.37 -25.92 -0.33
CA SER A 26 -15.72 -26.39 -0.03
C SER A 26 -16.47 -26.62 -1.34
N ALA A 27 -16.59 -27.88 -1.76
CA ALA A 27 -17.63 -28.34 -2.66
C ALA A 27 -18.31 -29.53 -1.98
N GLN A 28 -19.42 -29.27 -1.30
CA GLN A 28 -20.38 -30.30 -0.91
C GLN A 28 -21.36 -30.48 -2.08
N GLY A 29 -21.63 -31.72 -2.47
CA GLY A 29 -22.60 -31.99 -3.51
C GLY A 29 -22.70 -33.46 -3.94
N LEU A 30 -23.10 -34.31 -2.98
CA LEU A 30 -23.83 -35.58 -3.16
C LEU A 30 -23.15 -36.78 -3.86
N SER A 31 -23.20 -37.88 -3.11
CA SER A 31 -22.78 -39.25 -3.41
C SER A 31 -24.03 -40.10 -3.77
N PRO A 32 -23.96 -41.43 -3.93
CA PRO A 32 -24.07 -42.14 -5.20
C PRO A 32 -25.26 -43.12 -5.21
N ASP A 33 -25.50 -43.78 -6.33
CA ASP A 33 -26.15 -45.10 -6.48
C ASP A 33 -26.34 -45.36 -7.98
N ALA A 34 -26.31 -46.55 -8.56
CA ALA A 34 -25.94 -47.89 -8.13
C ALA A 34 -25.79 -48.74 -9.41
N THR A 35 -24.88 -49.72 -9.35
CA THR A 35 -24.85 -51.04 -10.02
C THR A 35 -25.78 -51.40 -11.20
N GLY A 36 -25.19 -52.02 -12.24
CA GLY A 36 -25.86 -52.90 -13.22
C GLY A 36 -24.90 -53.35 -14.36
N VAL A 37 -24.24 -54.52 -14.27
CA VAL A 37 -24.56 -55.83 -14.91
C VAL A 37 -24.24 -55.96 -16.41
N SER A 38 -23.33 -56.92 -16.72
CA SER A 38 -23.07 -57.79 -17.91
C SER A 38 -23.52 -57.38 -19.32
N SER A 39 -22.83 -57.67 -20.44
CA SER A 39 -22.27 -58.97 -20.89
C SER A 39 -21.49 -58.85 -22.23
N ASP A 40 -20.47 -59.72 -22.39
CA ASP A 40 -20.04 -60.51 -23.57
C ASP A 40 -20.05 -60.02 -25.06
N ARG A 41 -18.92 -60.34 -25.73
CA ARG A 41 -18.65 -60.59 -27.19
C ARG A 41 -18.53 -59.34 -28.11
N ASP A 42 -17.57 -59.17 -29.03
CA ASP A 42 -16.93 -60.10 -29.98
C ASP A 42 -15.51 -59.64 -30.45
N ARG A 43 -14.73 -60.60 -30.98
CA ARG A 43 -13.55 -60.47 -31.88
C ARG A 43 -13.91 -59.60 -33.12
N THR A 44 -13.07 -58.82 -33.81
CA THR A 44 -11.78 -59.13 -34.48
C THR A 44 -11.22 -57.85 -35.15
N GLN A 45 -9.89 -57.66 -35.08
CA GLN A 45 -8.93 -57.13 -36.08
C GLN A 45 -9.24 -56.00 -37.11
N ASN A 46 -8.29 -55.05 -37.13
CA ASN A 46 -7.68 -54.31 -38.26
C ASN A 46 -8.27 -52.95 -38.71
N ALA A 47 -7.68 -51.85 -38.22
CA ALA A 47 -7.03 -50.79 -39.00
C ALA A 47 -6.49 -49.69 -38.05
N PRO A 48 -5.24 -49.20 -38.18
CA PRO A 48 -4.80 -48.04 -37.41
C PRO A 48 -5.37 -46.77 -38.06
N ILE A 49 -6.35 -46.17 -37.41
CA ILE A 49 -6.79 -44.80 -37.69
C ILE A 49 -5.65 -43.87 -37.23
N GLN A 50 -5.04 -43.16 -38.19
CA GLN A 50 -4.15 -42.05 -37.89
C GLN A 50 -4.98 -40.94 -37.25
N GLU A 51 -4.97 -40.85 -35.92
CA GLU A 51 -5.40 -39.65 -35.22
C GLU A 51 -4.32 -38.58 -35.38
N GLU A 52 -4.65 -37.61 -36.22
CA GLU A 52 -3.96 -36.33 -36.36
C GLU A 52 -3.96 -35.62 -35.00
N LYS A 53 -2.89 -35.83 -34.20
CA LYS A 53 -2.66 -35.03 -32.99
C LYS A 53 -2.48 -33.58 -33.41
N LYS A 54 -3.52 -32.77 -33.26
CA LYS A 54 -3.47 -31.30 -33.23
C LYS A 54 -2.42 -30.86 -32.20
N LYS A 55 -1.21 -30.65 -32.69
CA LYS A 55 -0.06 -30.19 -31.94
C LYS A 55 -0.17 -28.67 -31.84
N TRP A 56 -0.68 -28.18 -30.72
CA TRP A 56 -0.58 -26.77 -30.35
C TRP A 56 0.92 -26.42 -30.18
N PRO A 57 1.44 -25.35 -30.80
CA PRO A 57 2.87 -25.09 -30.81
C PRO A 57 3.23 -24.26 -29.57
N PHE A 58 3.31 -24.89 -28.40
CA PHE A 58 4.18 -24.35 -27.35
C PHE A 58 5.58 -24.94 -27.59
N HIS A 59 6.31 -24.34 -28.53
CA HIS A 59 7.74 -24.57 -28.66
C HIS A 59 8.43 -23.85 -27.50
N SER A 60 8.75 -24.61 -26.45
CA SER A 60 9.84 -24.25 -25.55
C SER A 60 11.13 -24.47 -26.35
N SER A 61 11.68 -23.41 -26.94
CA SER A 61 13.04 -23.47 -27.48
C SER A 61 14.00 -23.68 -26.31
N ASN A 62 14.63 -24.85 -26.29
CA ASN A 62 15.86 -25.06 -25.54
C ASN A 62 16.97 -24.29 -26.25
N ASP A 63 17.08 -23.00 -25.99
CA ASP A 63 18.23 -22.22 -26.45
C ASP A 63 19.46 -22.55 -25.61
N SER A 64 20.47 -23.03 -26.34
CA SER A 64 21.80 -23.41 -25.91
C SER A 64 22.72 -22.20 -25.68
N SER A 65 22.28 -21.24 -24.86
CA SER A 65 23.19 -20.28 -24.21
C SER A 65 23.24 -20.60 -22.72
N GLY A 66 24.43 -20.62 -22.13
CA GLY A 66 24.72 -21.22 -20.82
C GLY A 66 24.05 -20.61 -19.58
N SER A 67 22.94 -19.87 -19.70
CA SER A 67 22.10 -19.48 -18.56
C SER A 67 20.96 -20.48 -18.39
N LYS A 68 21.02 -21.32 -17.35
CA LYS A 68 19.92 -22.21 -16.97
C LYS A 68 18.69 -21.37 -16.63
N LYS A 69 17.63 -21.44 -17.44
CA LYS A 69 16.34 -20.81 -17.12
C LYS A 69 15.82 -21.34 -15.77
N PRO A 70 15.18 -20.50 -14.94
CA PRO A 70 14.64 -20.92 -13.65
C PRO A 70 13.56 -21.99 -13.84
N GLU A 71 13.61 -23.05 -13.04
CA GLU A 71 12.69 -24.19 -13.18
C GLU A 71 11.31 -23.87 -12.60
N TYR A 72 11.27 -23.06 -11.52
CA TYR A 72 10.05 -22.74 -10.78
C TYR A 72 9.83 -21.23 -10.58
N PHE A 73 10.76 -20.55 -9.90
CA PHE A 73 10.67 -19.14 -9.57
C PHE A 73 12.06 -18.51 -9.48
N SER A 74 12.11 -17.18 -9.54
CA SER A 74 13.33 -16.42 -9.34
C SER A 74 13.12 -15.35 -8.28
N ILE A 75 14.11 -15.23 -7.40
CA ILE A 75 14.11 -14.24 -6.33
C ILE A 75 15.05 -13.11 -6.75
N TYR A 76 14.62 -11.87 -6.55
CA TYR A 76 15.35 -10.67 -6.92
C TYR A 76 15.53 -9.78 -5.69
N PRO A 77 16.48 -10.13 -4.79
CA PRO A 77 16.87 -9.22 -3.72
C PRO A 77 17.53 -7.98 -4.33
N GLY A 78 17.24 -6.82 -3.75
CA GLY A 78 17.79 -5.57 -4.23
C GLY A 78 17.52 -4.40 -3.30
N VAL A 79 17.80 -3.22 -3.82
CA VAL A 79 17.45 -1.94 -3.20
C VAL A 79 16.53 -1.16 -4.13
N ASN A 80 15.60 -0.41 -3.54
CA ASN A 80 14.65 0.41 -4.24
C ASN A 80 14.73 1.85 -3.74
N ALA A 81 14.85 2.81 -4.65
CA ALA A 81 14.66 4.22 -4.39
C ALA A 81 13.23 4.59 -4.80
N GLU A 82 12.38 4.88 -3.82
CA GLU A 82 10.95 5.04 -4.04
C GLU A 82 10.46 6.45 -3.68
N LEU A 83 9.69 7.02 -4.61
CA LEU A 83 8.86 8.21 -4.40
C LEU A 83 7.39 7.76 -4.37
N VAL A 84 6.72 8.01 -3.26
CA VAL A 84 5.30 7.65 -3.07
C VAL A 84 4.50 8.91 -2.80
N THR A 85 3.39 9.04 -3.51
CA THR A 85 2.33 10.00 -3.21
C THR A 85 1.03 9.23 -3.03
N VAL A 86 0.25 9.62 -2.03
CA VAL A 86 -1.07 9.04 -1.76
C VAL A 86 -2.09 10.17 -1.74
N ASP A 87 -3.01 10.12 -2.69
CA ASP A 87 -4.16 11.03 -2.74
C ASP A 87 -5.34 10.36 -2.03
N ILE A 88 -5.95 11.08 -1.08
CA ILE A 88 -7.07 10.60 -0.27
C ILE A 88 -8.25 11.55 -0.49
N THR A 89 -9.29 11.06 -1.16
CA THR A 89 -10.44 11.86 -1.57
C THR A 89 -11.75 11.22 -1.11
N GLY A 90 -12.62 11.96 -0.45
CA GLY A 90 -13.90 11.41 0.02
C GLY A 90 -14.59 12.30 1.03
N ASN A 91 -15.90 12.09 1.22
CA ASN A 91 -16.71 12.80 2.22
C ASN A 91 -16.57 14.34 2.17
N GLY A 92 -16.36 14.92 0.98
CA GLY A 92 -16.15 16.36 0.79
C GLY A 92 -14.75 16.88 1.09
N HIS A 93 -13.80 16.01 1.43
CA HIS A 93 -12.42 16.35 1.78
C HIS A 93 -11.42 15.75 0.78
N ASN A 94 -10.26 16.40 0.64
CA ASN A 94 -9.14 15.94 -0.16
C ASN A 94 -7.83 16.20 0.58
N ALA A 95 -6.92 15.22 0.58
CA ALA A 95 -5.56 15.40 1.07
C ALA A 95 -4.57 14.62 0.20
N THR A 96 -3.45 15.27 -0.12
CA THR A 96 -2.32 14.63 -0.81
C THR A 96 -1.15 14.47 0.16
N MET A 97 -0.85 13.23 0.50
CA MET A 97 0.28 12.84 1.33
C MET A 97 1.48 12.51 0.44
N THR A 98 2.64 13.09 0.74
CA THR A 98 3.87 12.82 0.00
C THR A 98 5.06 12.72 0.95
N ARG A 99 6.25 12.52 0.39
CA ARG A 99 7.50 12.60 1.12
C ARG A 99 8.22 13.91 0.78
N LYS A 100 8.78 14.57 1.79
CA LYS A 100 9.65 15.75 1.59
C LYS A 100 10.97 15.38 0.92
N ASP A 101 11.50 14.22 1.26
CA ASP A 101 12.77 13.71 0.73
C ASP A 101 12.57 13.00 -0.61
N PRO A 102 13.44 13.26 -1.61
CA PRO A 102 13.22 12.85 -3.00
C PRO A 102 13.34 11.33 -3.24
N ALA A 103 13.92 10.56 -2.32
CA ALA A 103 13.97 9.10 -2.41
C ALA A 103 14.25 8.46 -1.04
N ASN A 104 13.44 7.48 -0.63
CA ASN A 104 13.84 6.55 0.43
C ASN A 104 14.46 5.32 -0.22
N VAL A 105 15.64 4.95 0.24
CA VAL A 105 16.31 3.72 -0.19
C VAL A 105 15.90 2.61 0.77
N SER A 106 15.10 1.66 0.29
CA SER A 106 14.65 0.50 1.04
C SER A 106 15.16 -0.80 0.42
N TRP A 107 15.19 -1.85 1.22
CA TRP A 107 15.41 -3.20 0.69
C TRP A 107 14.16 -3.68 -0.04
N MET A 108 14.35 -4.37 -1.16
CA MET A 108 13.27 -5.00 -1.90
C MET A 108 13.52 -6.48 -2.09
N LEU A 109 12.42 -7.23 -2.16
CA LEU A 109 12.42 -8.64 -2.51
C LEU A 109 11.27 -8.91 -3.48
N ASP A 110 11.62 -8.99 -4.76
CA ASP A 110 10.68 -9.39 -5.79
C ASP A 110 10.77 -10.91 -6.02
N LEU A 111 9.61 -11.52 -6.22
CA LEU A 111 9.51 -12.91 -6.70
C LEU A 111 8.87 -12.89 -8.07
N LYS A 112 9.53 -13.49 -9.06
CA LYS A 112 8.94 -13.72 -10.39
C LYS A 112 8.72 -15.21 -10.62
N SER A 113 7.60 -15.55 -11.23
CA SER A 113 7.38 -16.89 -11.77
C SER A 113 8.31 -17.17 -12.95
N LYS A 114 8.38 -18.44 -13.35
CA LYS A 114 8.86 -18.80 -14.69
C LYS A 114 8.13 -17.97 -15.76
N GLU A 115 8.90 -17.56 -16.76
CA GLU A 115 8.40 -16.80 -17.91
C GLU A 115 7.73 -17.73 -18.92
N ILE A 116 6.59 -17.28 -19.46
CA ILE A 116 5.86 -17.94 -20.54
C ILE A 116 6.00 -17.05 -21.77
N GLN A 117 6.83 -17.46 -22.71
CA GLN A 117 7.00 -16.74 -23.97
C GLN A 117 5.78 -16.97 -24.88
N LEU A 118 5.20 -15.88 -25.39
CA LEU A 118 4.13 -15.92 -26.38
C LEU A 118 4.69 -15.72 -27.80
N SER A 119 5.75 -14.93 -27.91
CA SER A 119 6.48 -14.66 -29.16
C SER A 119 7.94 -14.35 -28.86
N GLN A 120 8.75 -14.13 -29.90
CA GLN A 120 10.16 -13.76 -29.74
C GLN A 120 10.36 -12.49 -28.88
N TRP A 121 9.39 -11.57 -28.89
CA TRP A 121 9.47 -10.26 -28.23
C TRP A 121 8.41 -10.06 -27.17
N MET A 122 7.60 -11.07 -26.85
CA MET A 122 6.53 -10.94 -25.86
C MET A 122 6.45 -12.16 -24.97
N GLY A 123 6.22 -11.92 -23.68
CA GLY A 123 5.98 -12.98 -22.71
C GLY A 123 5.17 -12.51 -21.52
N ILE A 124 4.82 -13.47 -20.67
CA ILE A 124 4.04 -13.25 -19.46
C ILE A 124 4.80 -13.85 -18.27
N HIS A 125 4.76 -13.19 -17.12
CA HIS A 125 5.14 -13.78 -15.83
C HIS A 125 4.28 -13.20 -14.71
N PHE A 126 4.26 -13.86 -13.57
CA PHE A 126 3.68 -13.32 -12.34
C PHE A 126 4.76 -12.67 -11.50
N LEU A 127 4.46 -11.49 -10.96
CA LEU A 127 5.33 -10.72 -10.08
C LEU A 127 4.66 -10.57 -8.71
N ILE A 128 5.38 -10.96 -7.65
CA ILE A 128 5.08 -10.52 -6.29
C ILE A 128 6.06 -9.41 -5.94
N HIS A 129 5.52 -8.24 -5.62
CA HIS A 129 6.29 -7.06 -5.25
C HIS A 129 5.84 -6.55 -3.88
N ASN A 130 6.80 -6.33 -2.99
CA ASN A 130 6.56 -5.81 -1.65
C ASN A 130 7.30 -4.48 -1.50
N SER A 131 6.61 -3.47 -0.98
CA SER A 131 7.23 -2.19 -0.64
C SER A 131 6.68 -1.65 0.68
N GLU A 132 7.55 -0.98 1.42
CA GLU A 132 7.23 -0.20 2.61
C GLU A 132 7.40 1.27 2.29
N PHE A 133 6.43 2.08 2.72
CA PHE A 133 6.43 3.51 2.47
C PHE A 133 6.21 4.31 3.75
N TYR A 134 6.72 5.54 3.70
CA TYR A 134 6.66 6.51 4.78
C TYR A 134 6.49 7.90 4.18
N LEU A 135 5.43 8.59 4.56
CA LEU A 135 5.02 9.89 4.06
C LEU A 135 5.05 10.83 5.25
N ASN A 136 5.86 11.88 5.15
CA ASN A 136 6.15 12.79 6.24
C ASN A 136 5.73 14.22 5.95
N ASN A 137 5.00 14.42 4.86
CA ASN A 137 4.61 15.73 4.41
C ASN A 137 3.24 15.66 3.77
N GLN A 138 2.43 16.69 4.02
CA GLN A 138 1.17 16.90 3.35
C GLN A 138 1.12 18.35 2.90
N PHE A 139 0.72 18.56 1.66
CA PHE A 139 0.49 19.91 1.16
C PHE A 139 -0.98 20.25 1.35
N VAL A 140 -1.23 21.31 2.12
CA VAL A 140 -2.53 21.95 2.20
C VAL A 140 -2.44 23.22 1.38
N GLU A 141 -3.34 23.38 0.40
CA GLU A 141 -3.46 24.66 -0.31
C GLU A 141 -3.97 25.70 0.69
N PRO A 142 -3.34 26.89 0.78
CA PRO A 142 -3.84 27.90 1.70
C PRO A 142 -5.30 28.22 1.33
N PRO A 143 -6.18 28.46 2.33
CA PRO A 143 -7.54 28.88 2.05
C PRO A 143 -7.47 30.10 1.14
N VAL A 144 -8.22 30.08 0.04
CA VAL A 144 -8.35 31.24 -0.84
C VAL A 144 -8.79 32.40 0.05
N GLN A 145 -7.91 33.37 0.29
CA GLN A 145 -8.30 34.63 0.91
C GLN A 145 -9.41 35.18 0.03
N SER A 146 -10.64 35.11 0.52
CA SER A 146 -11.77 35.79 -0.09
C SER A 146 -11.42 37.26 -0.08
N GLN A 147 -11.04 37.80 -1.24
CA GLN A 147 -10.87 39.22 -1.45
C GLN A 147 -12.22 39.89 -1.18
N SER A 148 -12.41 40.31 0.07
CA SER A 148 -13.34 41.37 0.40
C SER A 148 -12.60 42.68 0.11
N GLY A 149 -12.88 43.27 -1.06
CA GLY A 149 -12.31 44.56 -1.43
C GLY A 149 -12.18 44.75 -2.92
N SER A 150 -13.24 45.24 -3.55
CA SER A 150 -13.13 45.93 -4.82
C SER A 150 -12.37 47.25 -4.62
N SER A 151 -11.09 47.26 -5.01
CA SER A 151 -10.42 48.46 -5.51
C SER A 151 -9.19 48.06 -6.31
N GLU A 152 -9.19 48.52 -7.55
CA GLU A 152 -8.19 48.28 -8.58
C GLU A 152 -6.80 48.74 -8.15
N GLY A 153 -5.82 47.86 -8.29
CA GLY A 153 -4.40 48.14 -8.07
C GLY A 153 -3.58 47.02 -8.70
N SER A 154 -2.98 47.32 -9.84
CA SER A 154 -2.15 46.41 -10.60
C SER A 154 -0.84 46.17 -9.84
N ASP A 155 -0.64 44.96 -9.32
CA ASP A 155 0.69 44.47 -8.98
C ASP A 155 0.76 42.97 -9.28
N SER A 156 1.63 42.64 -10.23
CA SER A 156 2.07 41.27 -10.53
C SER A 156 2.92 40.74 -9.37
N GLY A 157 2.25 40.38 -8.28
CA GLY A 157 2.85 39.82 -7.08
C GLY A 157 2.62 38.32 -7.03
N ASN A 158 3.69 37.57 -7.29
CA ASN A 158 3.83 36.12 -7.11
C ASN A 158 3.13 35.63 -5.82
N SER A 159 1.91 35.09 -5.93
CA SER A 159 1.23 34.45 -4.80
C SER A 159 1.88 33.09 -4.57
N GLY A 160 3.02 33.12 -3.89
CA GLY A 160 3.67 31.92 -3.38
C GLY A 160 2.74 31.24 -2.40
N ALA A 161 1.91 30.32 -2.89
CA ALA A 161 1.24 29.33 -2.07
C ALA A 161 2.32 28.60 -1.29
N SER A 162 2.53 28.99 -0.04
CA SER A 162 3.51 28.35 0.81
C SER A 162 3.00 26.96 1.12
N LYS A 163 3.58 25.97 0.45
CA LYS A 163 3.46 24.55 0.76
C LYS A 163 3.93 24.36 2.21
N GLN A 164 3.02 24.45 3.16
CA GLN A 164 3.33 24.28 4.57
C GLN A 164 3.14 22.81 4.94
N ASP A 165 4.21 22.20 5.45
CA ASP A 165 4.12 20.89 6.09
C ASP A 165 3.27 21.03 7.35
N VAL A 166 2.09 20.42 7.32
CA VAL A 166 1.18 20.42 8.47
C VAL A 166 1.63 19.43 9.54
N GLY A 167 2.71 18.67 9.39
CA GLY A 167 3.23 17.74 10.40
C GLY A 167 2.47 16.41 10.46
N THR A 168 1.75 16.06 9.40
CA THR A 168 1.07 14.78 9.26
C THR A 168 2.05 13.69 8.82
N ARG A 169 1.87 12.49 9.39
CA ARG A 169 2.77 11.36 9.13
C ARG A 169 1.93 10.13 8.82
N MET A 170 2.32 9.41 7.79
CA MET A 170 1.64 8.22 7.34
C MET A 170 2.64 7.15 6.92
N ARG A 171 2.44 5.91 7.37
CA ARG A 171 3.34 4.80 7.09
C ARG A 171 2.54 3.56 6.75
N GLY A 172 3.14 2.70 5.95
CA GLY A 172 2.48 1.47 5.58
C GLY A 172 3.33 0.58 4.73
N GLN A 173 2.70 -0.48 4.29
CA GLN A 173 3.28 -1.44 3.36
C GLN A 173 2.21 -1.89 2.40
N TYR A 174 2.63 -2.23 1.20
CA TYR A 174 1.77 -2.92 0.25
C TYR A 174 2.50 -4.10 -0.39
N SER A 175 1.72 -5.15 -0.68
CA SER A 175 2.17 -6.34 -1.39
C SER A 175 1.27 -6.51 -2.60
N MET A 176 1.85 -6.53 -3.80
CA MET A 176 1.11 -6.71 -5.05
C MET A 176 1.41 -8.08 -5.64
N PHE A 177 0.38 -8.74 -6.19
CA PHE A 177 0.51 -9.93 -7.02
C PHE A 177 -0.02 -9.59 -8.42
N ILE A 178 0.89 -9.42 -9.38
CA ILE A 178 0.56 -8.85 -10.68
C ILE A 178 0.98 -9.81 -11.79
N PRO A 179 0.06 -10.29 -12.64
CA PRO A 179 0.43 -10.84 -13.95
C PRO A 179 0.95 -9.71 -14.84
N ILE A 180 2.18 -9.84 -15.31
CA ILE A 180 2.84 -8.87 -16.17
C ILE A 180 2.91 -9.44 -17.59
N LEU A 181 2.37 -8.69 -18.54
CA LEU A 181 2.73 -8.82 -19.95
C LEU A 181 3.97 -7.97 -20.21
N TYR A 182 5.03 -8.56 -20.75
CA TYR A 182 6.24 -7.83 -21.09
C TYR A 182 6.57 -7.90 -22.57
N PHE A 183 7.15 -6.82 -23.07
CA PHE A 183 7.78 -6.72 -24.37
C PHE A 183 9.31 -6.73 -24.19
N GLY A 184 9.98 -7.71 -24.77
CA GLY A 184 11.41 -7.95 -24.68
C GLY A 184 11.76 -9.39 -25.06
N LYS A 185 13.02 -9.64 -25.43
CA LYS A 185 13.48 -11.00 -25.75
C LYS A 185 13.57 -11.86 -24.49
N ASP A 186 13.37 -13.16 -24.64
CA ASP A 186 13.65 -14.19 -23.61
C ASP A 186 15.16 -14.45 -23.49
N GLU A 187 15.91 -13.37 -23.31
CA GLU A 187 17.33 -13.36 -23.04
C GLU A 187 17.55 -12.58 -21.73
N PRO A 188 18.44 -13.03 -20.85
CA PRO A 188 18.72 -12.34 -19.59
C PRO A 188 19.27 -10.91 -19.78
N ASP A 189 19.91 -10.65 -20.92
CA ASP A 189 20.58 -9.40 -21.25
C ASP A 189 19.70 -8.42 -22.05
N SER A 190 18.41 -8.75 -22.24
CA SER A 190 17.48 -7.89 -22.96
C SER A 190 16.83 -6.83 -22.07
N PHE A 191 16.55 -5.67 -22.66
CA PHE A 191 15.65 -4.69 -22.06
C PHE A 191 14.20 -5.17 -22.14
N ARG A 192 13.40 -4.81 -21.14
CA ARG A 192 12.00 -5.25 -21.04
C ARG A 192 11.10 -4.12 -20.62
N LEU A 193 9.98 -3.95 -21.32
CA LEU A 193 8.88 -3.09 -20.89
C LEU A 193 7.72 -3.97 -20.42
N GLY A 194 7.36 -3.87 -19.14
CA GLY A 194 6.29 -4.64 -18.54
C GLY A 194 5.08 -3.78 -18.20
N ILE A 195 3.88 -4.35 -18.35
CA ILE A 195 2.63 -3.79 -17.85
C ILE A 195 1.79 -4.90 -17.23
N GLY A 196 1.14 -4.61 -16.11
CA GLY A 196 0.18 -5.53 -15.52
C GLY A 196 -0.71 -4.88 -14.48
N ALA A 197 -1.77 -5.59 -14.15
CA ALA A 197 -2.70 -5.22 -13.09
C ALA A 197 -3.16 -6.47 -12.33
N GLY A 198 -3.35 -6.33 -11.02
CA GLY A 198 -3.68 -7.45 -10.14
C GLY A 198 -4.04 -7.01 -8.72
N PRO A 199 -4.35 -7.97 -7.84
CA PRO A 199 -4.68 -7.68 -6.45
C PRO A 199 -3.46 -7.23 -5.64
N ALA A 200 -3.71 -6.34 -4.70
CA ALA A 200 -2.75 -5.90 -3.69
C ALA A 200 -3.35 -5.98 -2.29
N ASN A 201 -2.50 -6.27 -1.31
CA ASN A 201 -2.82 -6.11 0.09
C ASN A 201 -2.14 -4.84 0.58
N VAL A 202 -2.90 -3.93 1.18
CA VAL A 202 -2.41 -2.64 1.65
C VAL A 202 -2.69 -2.52 3.13
N ARG A 203 -1.66 -2.16 3.90
CA ARG A 203 -1.80 -1.79 5.30
C ARG A 203 -1.18 -0.43 5.52
N LEU A 204 -1.97 0.48 6.06
CA LEU A 204 -1.63 1.89 6.18
C LEU A 204 -2.09 2.42 7.53
N THR A 205 -1.23 3.19 8.20
CA THR A 205 -1.56 3.84 9.46
C THR A 205 -0.91 5.21 9.53
N GLY A 206 -1.62 6.22 10.03
CA GLY A 206 -1.08 7.56 10.18
C GLY A 206 -2.12 8.59 10.60
N SER A 207 -1.75 9.84 10.39
CA SER A 207 -2.60 11.01 10.54
C SER A 207 -2.62 11.79 9.23
N VAL A 208 -3.77 12.32 8.85
CA VAL A 208 -3.97 13.18 7.69
C VAL A 208 -4.79 14.38 8.15
N ASP A 209 -4.49 15.56 7.62
CA ASP A 209 -5.24 16.76 7.94
C ASP A 209 -6.27 17.00 6.83
N PHE A 210 -7.54 16.73 7.10
CA PHE A 210 -8.61 17.05 6.16
C PHE A 210 -9.19 18.46 6.43
N MET A 211 -8.73 19.16 7.47
CA MET A 211 -9.34 20.41 7.89
C MET A 211 -8.80 21.61 7.10
N ASP A 212 -9.71 22.51 6.77
CA ASP A 212 -9.36 23.88 6.39
C ASP A 212 -8.68 24.57 7.60
N PRO A 213 -7.55 25.28 7.43
CA PRO A 213 -6.90 26.05 8.49
C PRO A 213 -7.85 26.97 9.29
N GLY A 214 -8.93 27.46 8.68
CA GLY A 214 -9.98 28.24 9.36
C GLY A 214 -10.75 27.47 10.43
N LEU A 215 -10.95 26.16 10.24
CA LEU A 215 -11.63 25.28 11.21
C LEU A 215 -10.73 24.93 12.39
N SER A 216 -9.42 24.81 12.18
CA SER A 216 -8.45 24.64 13.28
C SER A 216 -8.48 25.86 14.21
N LEU A 217 -8.45 27.08 13.66
CA LEU A 217 -8.58 28.32 14.43
C LEU A 217 -9.92 28.42 15.17
N ALA A 218 -11.02 28.04 14.51
CA ALA A 218 -12.34 28.00 15.15
C ALA A 218 -12.38 27.00 16.32
N SER A 219 -11.73 25.85 16.18
CA SER A 219 -11.63 24.84 17.26
C SER A 219 -10.79 25.33 18.45
N VAL A 220 -9.71 26.06 18.20
CA VAL A 220 -8.89 26.67 19.27
C VAL A 220 -9.65 27.82 19.94
N ALA A 221 -10.45 28.58 19.18
CA ALA A 221 -11.31 29.62 19.73
C ALA A 221 -12.41 29.02 20.64
N THR A 222 -13.11 27.98 20.18
CA THR A 222 -14.13 27.30 20.99
C THR A 222 -13.54 26.58 22.20
N MET A 223 -12.32 26.02 22.10
CA MET A 223 -11.60 25.47 23.26
C MET A 223 -11.41 26.48 24.39
N ARG A 224 -11.30 27.78 24.06
CA ARG A 224 -11.11 28.86 25.04
C ARG A 224 -12.41 29.41 25.61
N THR A 225 -13.52 29.26 24.89
CA THR A 225 -14.81 29.87 25.26
C THR A 225 -15.84 28.87 25.79
N ALA A 226 -15.77 27.60 25.38
CA ALA A 226 -16.68 26.55 25.81
C ALA A 226 -16.21 25.89 27.12
N SER A 227 -17.12 25.21 27.81
CA SER A 227 -16.72 24.36 28.94
C SER A 227 -15.87 23.17 28.45
N ARG A 228 -14.94 22.67 29.28
CA ARG A 228 -14.07 21.53 28.91
C ARG A 228 -14.89 20.32 28.43
N ALA A 229 -15.97 19.98 29.14
CA ALA A 229 -16.82 18.84 28.76
C ALA A 229 -17.48 19.06 27.39
N GLU A 230 -18.07 20.22 27.17
CA GLU A 230 -18.72 20.57 25.89
C GLU A 230 -17.74 20.60 24.71
N PHE A 231 -16.53 21.13 24.91
CA PHE A 231 -15.50 21.10 23.89
C PHE A 231 -15.08 19.66 23.53
N LEU A 232 -14.87 18.80 24.53
CA LEU A 232 -14.46 17.42 24.33
C LEU A 232 -15.58 16.55 23.73
N ASP A 233 -16.83 16.81 24.09
CA ASP A 233 -17.98 16.13 23.48
C ASP A 233 -18.12 16.55 22.01
N ASN A 234 -17.96 17.84 21.69
CA ASN A 234 -18.01 18.33 20.32
C ASN A 234 -16.86 17.77 19.45
N ILE A 235 -15.63 17.74 19.95
CA ILE A 235 -14.49 17.21 19.17
C ILE A 235 -14.63 15.71 18.96
N SER A 236 -15.16 14.95 19.94
CA SER A 236 -15.43 13.53 19.77
C SER A 236 -16.51 13.27 18.71
N ALA A 237 -17.60 14.05 18.73
CA ALA A 237 -18.66 13.96 17.73
C ALA A 237 -18.16 14.23 16.31
N ILE A 238 -17.31 15.25 16.13
CA ILE A 238 -16.67 15.54 14.84
C ILE A 238 -15.82 14.36 14.35
N GLN A 239 -15.08 13.69 15.25
CA GLN A 239 -14.29 12.51 14.87
C GLN A 239 -15.13 11.32 14.41
N PHE A 240 -16.30 11.10 15.02
CA PHE A 240 -17.24 10.09 14.57
C PHE A 240 -17.88 10.47 13.22
N LEU A 241 -18.24 11.75 13.03
CA LEU A 241 -18.85 12.24 11.79
C LEU A 241 -17.89 12.19 10.60
N ASN A 242 -16.60 12.45 10.81
CA ASN A 242 -15.59 12.42 9.75
C ASN A 242 -15.23 10.98 9.29
N GLY A 243 -15.78 9.95 9.94
CA GLY A 243 -15.58 8.54 9.55
C GLY A 243 -14.20 7.99 9.88
N ASN A 244 -13.37 8.74 10.61
CA ASN A 244 -12.02 8.33 11.01
C ASN A 244 -12.04 7.21 12.08
N VAL A 245 -13.18 7.06 12.75
CA VAL A 245 -13.37 6.20 13.91
C VAL A 245 -14.55 5.28 13.60
N ASN A 246 -14.26 4.00 13.41
CA ASN A 246 -15.26 3.00 13.03
C ASN A 246 -15.48 2.01 14.19
N PHE A 247 -16.71 1.90 14.69
CA PHE A 247 -17.05 0.97 15.78
C PHE A 247 -16.91 -0.51 15.39
N SER A 248 -17.05 -0.84 14.11
CA SER A 248 -17.06 -2.22 13.63
C SER A 248 -15.67 -2.75 13.29
N ASN A 249 -14.81 -1.91 12.71
CA ASN A 249 -13.48 -2.30 12.20
C ASN A 249 -12.32 -1.47 12.79
N GLY A 250 -12.63 -0.46 13.61
CA GLY A 250 -11.64 0.41 14.23
C GLY A 250 -11.09 -0.16 15.54
N ASP A 251 -10.26 0.64 16.19
CA ASP A 251 -9.64 0.26 17.45
C ASP A 251 -10.63 0.42 18.61
N PRO A 252 -11.00 -0.68 19.30
CA PRO A 252 -12.01 -0.62 20.36
C PRO A 252 -11.59 0.27 21.53
N ILE A 253 -10.27 0.40 21.80
CA ILE A 253 -9.77 1.26 22.89
C ILE A 253 -9.94 2.73 22.51
N ILE A 254 -9.56 3.10 21.29
CA ILE A 254 -9.73 4.48 20.79
C ILE A 254 -11.22 4.84 20.77
N ASN A 255 -12.08 3.94 20.28
CA ASN A 255 -13.52 4.16 20.20
C ASN A 255 -14.14 4.41 21.59
N TYR A 256 -13.76 3.60 22.58
CA TYR A 256 -14.25 3.75 23.95
C TYR A 256 -13.80 5.07 24.60
N LEU A 257 -12.52 5.40 24.47
CA LEU A 257 -11.95 6.63 25.04
C LEU A 257 -12.49 7.89 24.36
N LEU A 258 -12.70 7.84 23.04
CA LEU A 258 -13.32 8.93 22.29
C LEU A 258 -14.78 9.14 22.67
N ALA A 259 -15.57 8.06 22.81
CA ALA A 259 -16.97 8.16 23.20
C ALA A 259 -17.17 8.70 24.63
N ASN A 260 -16.14 8.62 25.48
CA ASN A 260 -16.16 9.10 26.87
C ASN A 260 -15.09 10.17 27.13
N LEU A 261 -14.74 10.96 26.11
CA LEU A 261 -13.58 11.85 26.15
C LEU A 261 -13.67 12.91 27.27
N SER A 262 -14.87 13.40 27.55
CA SER A 262 -15.15 14.39 28.59
C SER A 262 -15.10 13.83 30.02
N GLN A 263 -15.05 12.51 30.19
CA GLN A 263 -15.12 11.85 31.49
C GLN A 263 -13.73 11.55 32.07
N GLY A 264 -13.50 11.92 33.33
CA GLY A 264 -12.28 11.60 34.07
C GLY A 264 -10.99 11.99 33.33
N ASN A 265 -10.01 11.07 33.33
CA ASN A 265 -8.70 11.24 32.69
C ASN A 265 -8.65 10.57 31.30
N ASN A 266 -9.79 10.36 30.64
CA ASN A 266 -9.84 9.64 29.37
C ASN A 266 -9.07 10.36 28.24
N LEU A 267 -9.05 11.70 28.24
CA LEU A 267 -8.27 12.48 27.30
C LEU A 267 -6.75 12.22 27.44
N GLU A 268 -6.25 12.21 28.67
CA GLU A 268 -4.84 11.94 28.95
C GLU A 268 -4.46 10.49 28.59
N LEU A 269 -5.34 9.54 28.93
CA LEU A 269 -5.17 8.12 28.59
C LEU A 269 -5.18 7.88 27.08
N LEU A 270 -6.04 8.59 26.34
CA LEU A 270 -6.05 8.57 24.88
C LEU A 270 -4.74 9.13 24.31
N GLY A 271 -4.20 10.19 24.91
CA GLY A 271 -2.89 10.74 24.57
C GLY A 271 -1.75 9.74 24.75
N ALA A 272 -1.71 9.06 25.89
CA ALA A 272 -0.73 8.01 26.15
C ALA A 272 -0.88 6.85 25.14
N TYR A 273 -2.11 6.48 24.80
CA TYR A 273 -2.39 5.44 23.81
C TYR A 273 -1.95 5.86 22.40
N TYR A 274 -2.22 7.10 22.00
CA TYR A 274 -1.73 7.68 20.74
C TYR A 274 -0.21 7.75 20.71
N ALA A 275 0.44 8.11 21.81
CA ALA A 275 1.90 8.12 21.90
C ALA A 275 2.47 6.70 21.68
N TYR A 276 1.90 5.69 22.34
CA TYR A 276 2.30 4.29 22.20
C TYR A 276 2.16 3.79 20.75
N LYS A 277 1.08 4.19 20.05
CA LYS A 277 0.87 3.82 18.64
C LYS A 277 1.65 4.68 17.64
N GLY A 278 2.32 5.74 18.10
CA GLY A 278 2.96 6.73 17.23
C GLY A 278 1.97 7.58 16.44
N LEU A 279 0.76 7.76 16.97
CA LEU A 279 -0.32 8.59 16.42
C LEU A 279 -0.37 10.00 17.03
N LEU A 280 0.36 10.22 18.13
CA LEU A 280 0.40 11.52 18.79
C LEU A 280 1.16 12.51 17.91
N SER A 281 0.49 13.60 17.54
CA SER A 281 1.06 14.74 16.84
C SER A 281 0.75 16.01 17.62
N ALA A 282 1.81 16.67 18.09
CA ALA A 282 1.71 17.92 18.82
C ALA A 282 1.81 19.10 17.86
N ASP A 283 0.74 19.88 17.75
CA ASP A 283 0.73 21.09 16.96
C ASP A 283 1.17 22.29 17.83
N PRO A 284 2.21 23.05 17.42
CA PRO A 284 2.67 24.21 18.16
C PRO A 284 1.57 25.24 18.45
N LEU A 285 0.56 25.39 17.58
CA LEU A 285 -0.54 26.34 17.81
C LEU A 285 -1.43 25.92 18.99
N TYR A 286 -1.76 24.63 19.10
CA TYR A 286 -2.54 24.11 20.24
C TYR A 286 -1.73 24.16 21.53
N LEU A 287 -0.42 23.91 21.47
CA LEU A 287 0.47 24.05 22.63
C LEU A 287 0.59 25.51 23.09
N LEU A 288 0.69 26.46 22.15
CA LEU A 288 0.84 27.88 22.45
C LEU A 288 -0.46 28.52 22.95
N LEU A 289 -1.58 28.23 22.28
CA LEU A 289 -2.87 28.86 22.56
C LEU A 289 -3.70 28.11 23.61
N GLY A 290 -3.44 26.81 23.79
CA GLY A 290 -4.12 25.96 24.77
C GLY A 290 -3.53 25.96 26.18
N ASN A 291 -2.31 26.47 26.36
CA ASN A 291 -1.69 26.63 27.68
C ASN A 291 -2.50 27.57 28.61
N GLN A 292 -3.42 28.35 28.07
CA GLN A 292 -4.33 29.20 28.85
C GLN A 292 -5.63 28.49 29.28
N ALA A 293 -5.84 27.22 28.91
CA ALA A 293 -7.13 26.53 28.98
C ALA A 293 -7.19 25.30 29.94
N GLN A 294 -6.34 25.24 30.98
CA GLN A 294 -6.33 24.18 32.02
C GLN A 294 -6.02 22.75 31.55
N TYR A 295 -5.50 22.56 30.33
CA TYR A 295 -5.08 21.24 29.83
C TYR A 295 -3.59 21.00 30.10
N THR A 296 -3.23 19.75 30.41
CA THR A 296 -1.83 19.31 30.45
C THR A 296 -1.21 19.29 29.05
N PRO A 297 0.12 19.33 28.91
CA PRO A 297 0.77 19.25 27.59
C PRO A 297 0.41 17.99 26.80
N LEU A 298 0.20 16.85 27.49
CA LEU A 298 -0.22 15.62 26.84
C LEU A 298 -1.66 15.71 26.34
N GLU A 299 -2.58 16.29 27.12
CA GLU A 299 -3.95 16.54 26.69
C GLU A 299 -4.00 17.51 25.50
N LEU A 300 -3.19 18.56 25.49
CA LEU A 300 -3.10 19.49 24.35
C LEU A 300 -2.57 18.79 23.09
N ALA A 301 -1.53 17.97 23.23
CA ALA A 301 -1.03 17.15 22.12
C ALA A 301 -2.08 16.12 21.64
N THR A 302 -2.93 15.64 22.55
CA THR A 302 -4.03 14.73 22.21
C THR A 302 -5.11 15.48 21.45
N ILE A 303 -5.54 16.65 21.92
CA ILE A 303 -6.52 17.51 21.24
C ILE A 303 -6.01 17.88 19.85
N SER A 304 -4.73 18.25 19.70
CA SER A 304 -4.16 18.53 18.37
C SER A 304 -4.10 17.30 17.47
N SER A 305 -3.92 16.10 18.05
CA SER A 305 -4.00 14.85 17.30
C SER A 305 -5.43 14.52 16.89
N LEU A 306 -6.42 14.88 17.72
CA LEU A 306 -7.84 14.73 17.43
C LEU A 306 -8.34 15.74 16.41
N ALA A 307 -7.77 16.94 16.34
CA ALA A 307 -8.05 17.86 15.25
C ALA A 307 -7.64 17.27 13.88
N ARG A 308 -6.76 16.28 13.87
CA ARG A 308 -6.31 15.56 12.67
C ARG A 308 -7.07 14.26 12.51
N SER A 309 -7.24 13.87 11.26
CA SER A 309 -7.93 12.64 10.92
C SER A 309 -6.99 11.45 11.00
N GLN A 310 -7.31 10.47 11.84
CA GLN A 310 -6.52 9.25 11.92
C GLN A 310 -6.89 8.30 10.78
N VAL A 311 -5.86 7.82 10.08
CA VAL A 311 -6.01 6.84 9.01
C VAL A 311 -5.48 5.52 9.54
N ASN A 312 -6.34 4.51 9.59
CA ASN A 312 -5.94 3.12 9.84
C ASN A 312 -6.71 2.22 8.87
N VAL A 313 -6.01 1.75 7.86
CA VAL A 313 -6.59 1.05 6.73
C VAL A 313 -5.87 -0.27 6.52
N SER A 314 -6.64 -1.33 6.38
CA SER A 314 -6.15 -2.68 6.10
C SER A 314 -7.04 -3.33 5.06
N VAL A 315 -6.68 -3.19 3.79
CA VAL A 315 -7.46 -3.70 2.66
C VAL A 315 -6.76 -4.92 2.05
N LYS A 316 -7.55 -5.95 1.80
CA LYS A 316 -7.13 -7.14 1.04
C LYS A 316 -7.70 -7.06 -0.37
N ASN A 317 -6.94 -7.50 -1.36
CA ASN A 317 -7.36 -7.53 -2.77
C ASN A 317 -7.74 -6.14 -3.35
N ALA A 318 -7.07 -5.07 -2.92
CA ALA A 318 -7.13 -3.77 -3.60
C ALA A 318 -6.69 -3.91 -5.06
N PHE A 319 -7.28 -3.15 -5.97
CA PHE A 319 -6.78 -3.09 -7.34
C PHE A 319 -5.39 -2.45 -7.34
N SER A 320 -4.47 -2.97 -8.14
CA SER A 320 -3.15 -2.37 -8.33
C SER A 320 -2.70 -2.55 -9.77
N PHE A 321 -1.86 -1.64 -10.24
CA PHE A 321 -1.21 -1.76 -11.54
C PHE A 321 0.28 -1.41 -11.42
N MET A 322 1.06 -1.93 -12.34
CA MET A 322 2.48 -1.61 -12.48
C MET A 322 2.85 -1.56 -13.95
N ILE A 323 3.55 -0.51 -14.34
CA ILE A 323 4.26 -0.37 -15.60
C ILE A 323 5.73 -0.27 -15.26
N TYR A 324 6.60 -0.97 -15.96
CA TYR A 324 8.03 -0.86 -15.71
C TYR A 324 8.87 -0.96 -16.98
N PHE A 325 10.08 -0.43 -16.88
CA PHE A 325 11.19 -0.67 -17.78
C PHE A 325 12.33 -1.33 -17.00
N GLU A 326 12.76 -2.51 -17.43
CA GLU A 326 13.87 -3.27 -16.84
C GLU A 326 15.03 -3.32 -17.84
N THR A 327 16.25 -3.10 -17.35
CA THR A 327 17.45 -3.20 -18.17
C THR A 327 17.87 -4.65 -18.39
N GLY A 328 18.66 -4.88 -19.44
CA GLY A 328 19.52 -6.06 -19.49
C GLY A 328 20.45 -6.15 -18.28
N LYS A 329 21.08 -7.31 -18.06
CA LYS A 329 22.09 -7.45 -17.00
C LYS A 329 23.26 -6.50 -17.32
N ILE A 330 23.58 -5.61 -16.38
CA ILE A 330 24.78 -4.78 -16.38
C ILE A 330 25.68 -5.34 -15.28
N GLY A 331 26.62 -6.22 -15.67
CA GLY A 331 27.34 -7.04 -14.70
C GLY A 331 26.40 -8.04 -13.99
N PRO A 332 26.41 -8.14 -12.65
CA PRO A 332 25.50 -9.03 -11.92
C PRO A 332 24.12 -8.42 -11.64
N MET A 333 23.91 -7.14 -11.96
CA MET A 333 22.74 -6.38 -11.55
C MET A 333 21.81 -6.10 -12.74
N LYS A 334 20.53 -5.96 -12.43
CA LYS A 334 19.52 -5.37 -13.30
C LYS A 334 18.94 -4.14 -12.65
N PHE A 335 18.57 -3.17 -13.47
CA PHE A 335 17.89 -1.97 -13.02
C PHE A 335 16.45 -2.00 -13.50
N ARG A 336 15.52 -1.51 -12.70
CA ARG A 336 14.12 -1.34 -13.10
C ARG A 336 13.62 0.03 -12.70
N LEU A 337 12.99 0.71 -13.65
CA LEU A 337 12.17 1.88 -13.42
C LEU A 337 10.71 1.44 -13.45
N ALA A 338 9.98 1.59 -12.36
CA ALA A 338 8.57 1.21 -12.28
C ALA A 338 7.69 2.37 -11.84
N PHE A 339 6.48 2.40 -12.38
CA PHE A 339 5.42 3.33 -12.02
C PHE A 339 4.13 2.55 -11.78
N GLY A 340 3.41 2.89 -10.71
CA GLY A 340 2.11 2.30 -10.42
C GLY A 340 1.75 2.39 -8.95
N GLY A 341 0.82 1.55 -8.53
CA GLY A 341 0.41 1.49 -7.14
C GLY A 341 -1.00 0.94 -6.95
N PRO A 342 -1.40 0.70 -5.69
CA PRO A 342 -2.78 0.35 -5.33
C PRO A 342 -3.78 1.50 -5.49
N LEU A 343 -5.01 1.17 -5.84
CA LEU A 343 -6.18 2.05 -5.86
C LEU A 343 -7.35 1.32 -5.20
N PHE A 344 -7.95 1.91 -4.17
CA PHE A 344 -9.08 1.30 -3.46
C PHE A 344 -9.93 2.34 -2.72
N LYS A 345 -11.08 1.90 -2.20
CA LYS A 345 -11.96 2.70 -1.37
C LYS A 345 -12.11 2.05 -0.01
N GLU A 346 -12.01 2.85 1.05
CA GLU A 346 -12.17 2.41 2.45
C GLU A 346 -12.77 3.56 3.27
N ASN A 347 -13.76 3.27 4.12
CA ASN A 347 -14.40 4.25 5.03
C ASN A 347 -14.91 5.54 4.33
N GLY A 348 -15.42 5.42 3.10
CA GLY A 348 -15.92 6.57 2.32
C GLY A 348 -14.85 7.41 1.63
N TYR A 349 -13.57 7.04 1.79
CA TYR A 349 -12.44 7.67 1.09
C TYR A 349 -11.88 6.76 -0.01
N THR A 350 -11.46 7.38 -1.11
CA THR A 350 -10.70 6.76 -2.20
C THR A 350 -9.23 7.05 -1.97
N TYR A 351 -8.42 6.00 -1.93
CA TYR A 351 -6.96 6.06 -1.77
C TYR A 351 -6.31 5.71 -3.11
N GLU A 352 -5.55 6.65 -3.66
CA GLU A 352 -4.81 6.46 -4.91
C GLU A 352 -3.31 6.56 -4.65
N PHE A 353 -2.60 5.45 -4.83
CA PHE A 353 -1.15 5.41 -4.70
C PHE A 353 -0.49 5.68 -6.04
N ARG A 354 0.37 6.70 -6.07
CA ARG A 354 1.24 7.03 -7.19
C ARG A 354 2.68 6.80 -6.77
N THR A 355 3.23 5.68 -7.21
CA THR A 355 4.55 5.22 -6.82
C THR A 355 5.48 5.26 -8.02
N PHE A 356 6.64 5.87 -7.84
CA PHE A 356 7.75 5.83 -8.79
C PHE A 356 8.94 5.16 -8.12
N GLN A 357 9.46 4.11 -8.74
CA GLN A 357 10.46 3.22 -8.16
C GLN A 357 11.65 3.08 -9.09
N LEU A 358 12.85 3.35 -8.58
CA LEU A 358 14.10 2.98 -9.23
C LEU A 358 14.77 1.88 -8.42
N SER A 359 14.78 0.68 -8.98
CA SER A 359 15.26 -0.52 -8.31
C SER A 359 16.55 -1.04 -8.94
N ALA A 360 17.45 -1.56 -8.11
CA ALA A 360 18.63 -2.32 -8.52
C ALA A 360 18.65 -3.68 -7.81
N PHE A 361 18.65 -4.77 -8.56
CA PHE A 361 18.52 -6.13 -8.00
C PHE A 361 19.38 -7.15 -8.74
N MET A 362 19.69 -8.25 -8.03
CA MET A 362 20.43 -9.38 -8.57
C MET A 362 19.49 -10.58 -8.75
N PRO A 363 19.32 -11.12 -9.97
CA PRO A 363 18.51 -12.32 -10.18
C PRO A 363 19.16 -13.56 -9.54
N ILE A 364 18.41 -14.26 -8.70
CA ILE A 364 18.77 -15.59 -8.18
C ILE A 364 17.74 -16.59 -8.73
N GLU A 365 18.20 -17.41 -9.66
CA GLU A 365 17.42 -18.43 -10.37
C GLU A 365 17.56 -19.78 -9.65
N PHE A 366 16.46 -20.51 -9.47
CA PHE A 366 16.41 -21.82 -8.79
C PHE A 366 16.04 -22.96 -9.75
#